data_AF-A0A7J4LSN6-F1
#
_entry.id   AF-A0A7J4LSN6-F1
#
_cell.length_a   1.000
_cell.length_b   1.000
_cell.length_c   1.000
_cell.angle_alpha   90.00
_cell.angle_beta   90.00
_cell.angle_gamma   90.00
#
_symmetry.space_group_name_H-M   'P 1'
#
loop_
_entity.id
_entity.type
_entity.pdbx_description
1 polymer ?
#
loop_
_entity_poly.entity_id
_entity_poly.type
_entity_poly.pdbx_seq_one_letter_code
_entity_poly.pdbx_strand_id
1 'polypeptide(L)' 'YDIVGNVCETGDTFAKNRSIAEIRIGDILTFHDAGAYGFSMASHYNSRPLPVEVLLSNGKVKLIRKREALQDFL' A
#
# COMPACT_ATOMS: atom_id res chain seq x y z
N TYR A 1 9.62 16.08 1.07
CA TYR A 1 9.07 14.98 1.89
C TYR A 1 9.76 13.68 1.55
N ASP A 2 10.16 12.94 2.57
CA ASP A 2 10.46 11.52 2.45
C ASP A 2 9.19 10.75 2.80
N ILE A 3 8.77 9.85 1.91
CA ILE A 3 7.56 9.05 2.07
C ILE A 3 8.00 7.65 2.51
N VAL A 4 7.79 7.37 3.78
CA VAL A 4 8.18 6.12 4.45
C VAL A 4 6.94 5.32 4.85
N GLY A 5 7.12 4.02 4.95
CA GLY A 5 6.07 3.14 5.47
C GLY A 5 6.10 3.06 6.99
N ASN A 6 5.47 2.01 7.50
CA ASN A 6 5.33 1.74 8.92
C ASN A 6 5.98 0.42 9.36
N VAL A 7 6.92 -0.08 8.56
CA VAL A 7 7.80 -1.18 8.92
C VAL A 7 8.97 -0.62 9.75
N CYS A 8 9.40 -1.37 10.76
CA CYS A 8 10.50 -0.98 11.63
C CYS A 8 11.88 -1.20 10.97
N GLU A 9 12.07 -0.66 9.78
CA GLU A 9 13.31 -0.78 9.01
C GLU A 9 13.66 0.56 8.37
N THR A 10 14.94 0.93 8.38
CA THR A 10 15.41 2.20 7.77
C THR A 10 15.16 2.21 6.27
N GLY A 11 15.17 1.02 5.65
CA GLY A 11 14.90 0.80 4.23
C GLY A 11 13.43 0.91 3.83
N ASP A 12 12.47 1.06 4.75
CA ASP A 12 11.04 1.16 4.42
C ASP A 12 10.68 2.56 3.87
N THR A 13 11.23 2.87 2.71
CA THR A 13 11.09 4.16 2.03
C THR A 13 10.54 3.94 0.63
N PHE A 14 9.37 4.51 0.35
CA PHE A 14 8.77 4.48 -0.98
C PHE A 14 9.35 5.55 -1.90
N ALA A 15 9.63 6.75 -1.37
CA ALA A 15 10.18 7.85 -2.13
C ALA A 15 10.97 8.81 -1.25
N LYS A 16 12.10 9.31 -1.77
CA LYS A 16 12.95 10.30 -1.08
C LYS A 16 12.87 11.65 -1.79
N ASN A 17 13.01 12.72 -1.01
CA ASN A 17 13.12 14.10 -1.45
C ASN A 17 12.03 14.54 -2.46
N ARG A 18 10.77 14.19 -2.18
CA ARG A 18 9.63 14.58 -3.03
C ARG A 18 9.16 15.99 -2.70
N SER A 19 9.03 16.81 -3.74
CA SER A 19 8.31 18.09 -3.67
C SER A 19 6.83 17.84 -3.91
N ILE A 20 6.03 17.93 -2.85
CA ILE A 20 4.58 17.77 -2.87
C ILE A 20 3.96 18.83 -1.94
N ALA A 21 2.64 19.00 -2.01
CA ALA A 21 1.91 19.87 -1.09
C ALA A 21 2.07 19.42 0.38
N GLU A 22 1.75 20.32 1.31
CA GLU A 22 1.67 19.98 2.73
C GLU A 22 0.66 18.84 2.95
N ILE A 23 1.07 17.86 3.75
CA ILE A 23 0.27 16.67 4.08
C ILE A 23 -0.16 16.72 5.54
N ARG A 24 -1.37 16.25 5.83
CA ARG A 24 -1.96 16.16 7.16
C ARG A 24 -2.48 14.76 7.44
N ILE A 25 -2.70 14.47 8.72
CA ILE A 25 -3.31 13.20 9.14
C ILE A 25 -4.68 13.08 8.48
N GLY A 26 -4.89 11.98 7.75
CA GLY A 26 -6.13 11.70 7.03
C GLY A 26 -6.05 11.96 5.52
N ASP A 27 -5.01 12.64 5.03
CA ASP A 27 -4.81 12.81 3.59
C ASP A 27 -4.47 11.49 2.91
N ILE A 28 -4.86 11.37 1.64
CA ILE A 28 -4.62 10.18 0.82
C ILE A 28 -3.52 10.48 -0.19
N LEU A 29 -2.45 9.68 -0.12
CA LEU A 29 -1.39 9.67 -1.13
C LEU A 29 -1.62 8.51 -2.10
N THR A 30 -1.32 8.73 -3.37
CA THR A 30 -1.43 7.72 -4.42
C THR A 30 -0.06 7.44 -5.02
N PHE A 31 0.29 6.16 -5.12
CA PHE A 31 1.43 5.70 -5.91
C PHE A 31 0.93 5.28 -7.28
N HIS A 32 1.41 5.94 -8.32
CA HIS A 32 1.15 5.54 -9.70
C HIS A 32 2.00 4.33 -10.09
N ASP A 33 1.62 3.67 -11.18
CA ASP A 33 2.39 2.57 -11.80
C ASP A 33 2.64 1.36 -10.89
N ALA A 34 1.82 1.17 -9.85
CA ALA A 34 1.91 0.05 -8.93
C ALA A 34 1.18 -1.24 -9.40
N GLY A 35 0.74 -1.27 -10.68
CA GLY A 35 -0.07 -2.37 -11.22
C GLY A 35 0.71 -3.64 -11.57
N ALA A 36 2.02 -3.55 -11.77
CA ALA A 36 2.89 -4.68 -12.04
C ALA A 36 3.99 -4.74 -10.97
N TYR A 37 4.37 -5.95 -10.55
CA TYR A 37 5.41 -6.20 -9.55
C TYR A 37 5.21 -5.53 -8.18
N GLY A 38 4.05 -4.92 -7.91
CA GLY A 38 3.68 -4.40 -6.60
C GLY A 38 3.17 -5.52 -5.71
N PHE A 39 1.88 -5.83 -5.82
CA PHE A 39 1.22 -6.84 -5.00
C PHE A 39 1.93 -8.22 -5.05
N SER A 40 2.41 -8.63 -6.21
CA SER A 40 3.09 -9.93 -6.39
C SER A 40 4.37 -10.09 -5.58
N MET A 41 4.98 -9.00 -5.12
CA MET A 41 6.17 -9.01 -4.26
C MET A 41 5.85 -8.62 -2.81
N ALA A 42 4.57 -8.41 -2.48
CA ALA A 42 4.17 -8.06 -1.12
C ALA A 42 4.35 -9.27 -0.18
N SER A 43 4.60 -9.00 1.10
CA SER A 43 4.85 -10.03 2.11
C SER A 43 4.18 -9.69 3.44
N HIS A 44 4.10 -10.69 4.32
CA HIS A 44 3.64 -10.55 5.70
C HIS A 44 4.72 -10.02 6.65
N TYR A 45 5.71 -9.27 6.14
CA TYR A 45 6.78 -8.74 6.97
C TYR A 45 6.21 -7.88 8.11
N ASN A 46 6.76 -8.04 9.31
CA ASN A 46 6.21 -7.51 10.58
C ASN A 46 4.76 -7.94 10.87
N SER A 47 4.38 -9.16 10.44
CA SER A 47 3.06 -9.76 10.66
C SER A 47 1.90 -8.89 10.15
N ARG A 48 2.12 -8.20 9.03
CA ARG A 48 1.14 -7.30 8.45
C ARG A 48 0.26 -8.04 7.44
N PRO A 49 -1.08 -7.93 7.52
CA PRO A 49 -1.96 -8.48 6.48
C PRO A 49 -1.71 -7.78 5.16
N LEU A 50 -1.81 -8.53 4.05
CA LEU A 50 -1.68 -7.95 2.73
C LEU A 50 -2.86 -6.99 2.40
N PRO A 51 -2.61 -5.96 1.58
CA PRO A 51 -3.65 -5.00 1.22
C PRO A 51 -4.77 -5.64 0.38
N VAL A 52 -5.92 -4.97 0.34
CA VAL A 52 -7.01 -5.33 -0.58
C VAL A 52 -6.66 -4.92 -2.00
N GLU A 53 -7.22 -5.64 -2.97
CA GLU A 53 -7.23 -5.23 -4.36
C GLU A 53 -8.66 -5.04 -4.83
N VAL A 54 -8.92 -3.93 -5.51
CA VAL A 54 -10.22 -3.60 -6.09
C VAL A 54 -10.06 -3.35 -7.59
N LEU A 55 -11.02 -3.81 -8.36
CA LEU A 55 -11.15 -3.54 -9.78
C LEU A 55 -12.24 -2.50 -10.00
N LEU A 56 -11.90 -1.36 -10.59
CA LEU A 56 -12.87 -0.40 -11.11
C LEU A 56 -13.14 -0.73 -12.58
N SER A 57 -14.38 -1.10 -12.91
CA SER A 57 -14.79 -1.39 -14.28
C SER A 57 -16.20 -0.86 -14.52
N ASN A 58 -16.40 -0.11 -15.61
CA ASN A 58 -17.67 0.51 -15.96
C ASN A 58 -18.29 1.32 -14.80
N GLY A 59 -17.46 2.09 -14.08
CA GLY A 59 -17.88 2.89 -12.93
C GLY A 59 -18.26 2.09 -11.67
N LYS A 60 -18.13 0.75 -11.69
CA LYS A 60 -18.41 -0.11 -10.55
C LYS A 60 -17.12 -0.62 -9.93
N VAL A 61 -17.05 -0.56 -8.60
CA VAL A 61 -15.94 -1.13 -7.82
C VAL A 61 -16.28 -2.57 -7.46
N LYS A 62 -15.37 -3.48 -7.77
CA LYS A 62 -15.44 -4.89 -7.38
C LYS A 62 -14.24 -5.25 -6.52
N LEU A 63 -14.49 -5.85 -5.35
CA LEU A 63 -13.43 -6.44 -4.54
C LEU A 63 -12.90 -7.69 -5.26
N ILE A 64 -11.62 -7.69 -5.64
CA ILE A 64 -10.97 -8.82 -6.33
C ILE A 64 -10.02 -9.58 -5.41
N ARG A 65 -9.50 -8.92 -4.36
CA ARG A 65 -8.77 -9.58 -3.26
C ARG A 65 -9.23 -9.02 -1.92
N LYS A 66 -9.66 -9.92 -1.02
CA LYS A 66 -10.11 -9.55 0.32
C LYS A 66 -8.92 -9.18 1.21
N ARG A 67 -9.19 -8.37 2.24
CA ARG A 67 -8.19 -8.07 3.27
C ARG A 67 -7.99 -9.34 4.08
N GLU A 68 -6.74 -9.68 4.33
CA GLU A 68 -6.40 -10.79 5.21
C GLU A 68 -6.68 -10.41 6.67
N ALA A 69 -7.23 -11.36 7.42
CA ALA A 69 -7.24 -11.36 8.87
C ALA A 69 -5.90 -11.89 9.38
N LEU A 70 -5.56 -11.58 10.63
CA LEU A 70 -4.33 -12.07 11.25
C LEU A 70 -4.26 -13.61 11.24
N GLN A 71 -5.41 -14.29 11.37
CA GLN A 71 -5.51 -15.74 11.33
C GLN A 71 -5.23 -16.35 9.95
N ASP A 72 -5.26 -15.57 8.87
CA ASP A 72 -5.12 -16.10 7.51
C ASP A 72 -3.66 -16.44 7.16
N PHE A 73 -2.68 -15.95 7.94
CA PHE A 73 -1.25 -16.08 7.66
C PHE A 73 -0.38 -16.38 8.89
N LEU A 74 -1.01 -16.80 9.99
CA LEU A 74 -0.35 -17.32 11.19
C LEU A 74 -0.26 -18.84 11.18
#